data_AF-A0A1I4S7P5-F1
#
_entry.id   AF-A0A1I4S7P5-F1
#
_cell.length_a   1.000
_cell.length_b   1.000
_cell.length_c   1.000
_cell.angle_alpha   90.00
_cell.angle_beta   90.00
_cell.angle_gamma   90.00
#
_symmetry.space_group_name_H-M   'P 1'
#
loop_
_entity.id
_entity.type
_entity.pdbx_description
1 polymer ?
#
loop_
_entity_poly.entity_id
_entity_poly.type
_entity_poly.pdbx_seq_one_letter_code
_entity_poly.pdbx_strand_id
1 'polypeptide(L)'
;MLSDVTRLHLLWLLAQGESDVGSLADRCEASRTAVSQHLAKLRLAGLVDTRREGRHIHYSLADGHLRRLVVEALSHADHRVSGQAPHD
;
A
#
# COMPACT_ATOMS: atom_id res chain seq x y z
N MET A 1 5.81 -5.78 -11.05
CA MET A 1 4.70 -5.70 -10.07
C MET A 1 4.83 -4.51 -9.12
N LEU A 2 6.00 -4.22 -8.52
CA LEU A 2 6.17 -3.07 -7.60
C LEU A 2 6.65 -1.75 -8.25
N SER A 3 6.94 -1.70 -9.56
CA SER A 3 7.42 -0.49 -10.25
C SER A 3 6.34 0.58 -10.54
N ASP A 4 5.17 0.46 -9.92
CA ASP A 4 4.01 1.28 -10.18
C ASP A 4 3.75 2.12 -8.94
N VAL A 5 3.83 3.43 -9.13
CA VAL A 5 3.77 4.41 -8.04
C VAL A 5 2.48 4.26 -7.24
N THR A 6 1.35 4.02 -7.91
CA THR A 6 0.05 3.84 -7.24
C THR A 6 0.04 2.60 -6.36
N ARG A 7 0.59 1.46 -6.81
CA ARG A 7 0.67 0.25 -5.96
C ARG A 7 1.59 0.43 -4.76
N LEU A 8 2.73 1.11 -4.92
CA LEU A 8 3.59 1.44 -3.79
C LEU A 8 2.89 2.37 -2.79
N HIS A 9 2.18 3.38 -3.31
CA HIS A 9 1.40 4.28 -2.48
C HIS A 9 0.32 3.51 -1.71
N LEU A 10 -0.45 2.62 -2.35
CA LEU A 10 -1.43 1.79 -1.66
C LEU A 10 -0.82 0.92 -0.56
N LEU A 11 0.32 0.28 -0.80
CA LEU A 11 1.03 -0.51 0.21
C LEU A 11 1.48 0.37 1.38
N TRP A 12 1.95 1.60 1.12
CA TRP A 12 2.31 2.57 2.17
C TRP A 12 1.11 3.00 3.01
N LEU A 13 -0.03 3.26 2.39
CA LEU A 13 -1.27 3.61 3.10
C LEU A 13 -1.73 2.45 3.99
N LEU A 14 -1.65 1.22 3.48
CA LEU A 14 -2.02 0.00 4.21
C LEU A 14 -1.01 -0.38 5.31
N ALA A 15 0.25 0.06 5.19
CA ALA A 15 1.25 -0.05 6.25
C ALA A 15 0.93 0.82 7.48
N GLN A 16 0.04 1.81 7.35
CA GLN A 16 -0.42 2.65 8.46
C GLN A 16 -1.70 2.12 9.13
N GLY A 17 -2.44 1.24 8.46
CA GLY A 17 -3.70 0.69 8.97
C GLY A 17 -4.54 0.08 7.86
N GLU A 18 -5.53 -0.74 8.24
CA GLU A 18 -6.49 -1.25 7.27
C GLU A 18 -7.39 -0.12 6.72
N SER A 19 -7.83 -0.25 5.47
CA SER A 19 -8.65 0.78 4.81
C SER A 19 -9.55 0.17 3.73
N ASP A 20 -10.71 0.76 3.50
CA ASP A 20 -11.57 0.37 2.38
C ASP A 20 -11.16 1.04 1.06
N VAL A 21 -11.68 0.52 -0.05
CA VAL A 21 -11.37 0.99 -1.41
C VAL A 21 -11.77 2.45 -1.66
N GLY A 22 -12.79 2.97 -0.98
CA GLY A 22 -13.20 4.37 -1.05
C GLY A 22 -12.13 5.29 -0.49
N SER A 23 -11.78 5.11 0.78
CA SER A 23 -10.74 5.92 1.42
C SER A 23 -9.38 5.80 0.72
N LEU A 24 -9.03 4.63 0.19
CA LEU A 24 -7.81 4.47 -0.60
C LEU A 24 -7.86 5.22 -1.93
N ALA A 25 -9.01 5.23 -2.61
CA ALA A 25 -9.21 6.00 -3.84
C ALA A 25 -9.07 7.50 -3.61
N ASP A 26 -9.67 8.00 -2.53
CA ASP A 26 -9.58 9.42 -2.16
C ASP A 26 -8.13 9.82 -1.84
N ARG A 27 -7.41 9.02 -1.05
CA ARG A 27 -6.00 9.30 -0.67
C ARG A 27 -5.02 9.14 -1.83
N CYS A 28 -5.34 8.30 -2.81
CA CYS A 28 -4.52 8.14 -4.02
C CYS A 28 -4.93 9.10 -5.16
N GLU A 29 -5.93 9.96 -4.95
CA GLU A 29 -6.50 10.85 -5.98
C GLU A 29 -6.82 10.10 -7.29
N ALA A 30 -7.35 8.88 -7.15
CA ALA A 30 -7.57 7.96 -8.25
C ALA A 30 -9.01 7.42 -8.25
N SER A 31 -9.47 6.92 -9.41
CA SER A 31 -10.81 6.31 -9.47
C SER A 31 -10.87 5.02 -8.64
N ARG A 32 -12.04 4.75 -8.02
CA ARG A 32 -12.28 3.51 -7.27
C ARG A 32 -12.05 2.26 -8.14
N THR A 33 -12.37 2.33 -9.43
CA THR A 33 -12.11 1.24 -10.39
C THR A 33 -10.62 0.97 -10.54
N ALA A 34 -9.81 2.01 -10.73
CA ALA A 34 -8.36 1.87 -10.85
C ALA A 34 -7.74 1.30 -9.56
N VAL A 35 -8.12 1.85 -8.40
CA VAL A 35 -7.65 1.35 -7.10
C VAL A 35 -8.05 -0.10 -6.88
N SER A 36 -9.30 -0.48 -7.19
CA SER A 36 -9.77 -1.87 -7.08
C SER A 36 -8.95 -2.82 -7.96
N GLN A 37 -8.62 -2.43 -9.20
CA GLN A 37 -7.76 -3.23 -10.08
C GLN A 37 -6.34 -3.38 -9.52
N HIS A 38 -5.78 -2.34 -8.92
CA HIS A 38 -4.47 -2.42 -8.26
C HIS A 38 -4.51 -3.33 -7.03
N LEU A 39 -5.53 -3.20 -6.18
CA LEU A 39 -5.74 -4.05 -5.01
C LEU A 39 -5.96 -5.51 -5.41
N ALA A 40 -6.68 -5.79 -6.49
CA ALA A 40 -6.84 -7.14 -7.03
C ALA A 40 -5.49 -7.74 -7.44
N LYS A 41 -4.61 -6.97 -8.10
CA LYS A 41 -3.25 -7.41 -8.45
C LYS A 41 -2.39 -7.65 -7.20
N LEU A 42 -2.46 -6.77 -6.21
CA LEU A 42 -1.73 -6.93 -4.94
C LEU A 42 -2.21 -8.17 -4.17
N ARG A 43 -3.52 -8.43 -4.17
CA ARG A 43 -4.12 -9.61 -3.53
C ARG A 43 -3.71 -10.90 -4.24
N LEU A 44 -3.73 -10.89 -5.58
CA LEU A 44 -3.22 -12.02 -6.37
C LEU A 44 -1.74 -12.30 -6.11
N ALA A 45 -0.95 -11.27 -5.80
CA ALA A 45 0.44 -11.40 -5.42
C ALA A 45 0.66 -11.78 -3.94
N GLY A 46 -0.40 -11.96 -3.15
CA GLY A 46 -0.32 -12.28 -1.71
C GLY A 46 0.19 -11.12 -0.84
N LEU A 47 0.14 -9.88 -1.34
CA LEU A 47 0.66 -8.71 -0.62
C LEU A 47 -0.38 -8.06 0.29
N VAL A 48 -1.65 -8.28 0.01
CA VAL A 48 -2.75 -7.74 0.81
C VAL A 48 -3.82 -8.79 1.06
N ASP A 49 -4.41 -8.71 2.24
CA ASP A 49 -5.57 -9.48 2.66
C ASP A 49 -6.82 -8.62 2.70
N THR A 50 -7.97 -9.29 2.75
CA THR A 50 -9.29 -8.66 2.77
C THR A 50 -10.13 -9.16 3.92
N ARG A 51 -10.74 -8.23 4.66
CA ARG A 51 -11.75 -8.51 5.68
C ARG A 51 -13.06 -7.84 5.28
N ARG A 52 -14.18 -8.55 5.44
CA ARG A 52 -15.51 -7.98 5.17
C ARG A 52 -16.12 -7.46 6.47
N GLU A 53 -16.57 -6.22 6.47
CA GLU A 53 -17.29 -5.59 7.57
C GLU A 53 -18.62 -5.01 7.06
N GLY A 54 -19.71 -5.73 7.34
CA GLY A 54 -21.01 -5.43 6.77
C GLY A 54 -20.98 -5.43 5.23
N ARG A 55 -21.16 -4.24 4.64
CA ARG A 55 -21.14 -4.03 3.18
C ARG A 55 -19.76 -3.63 2.64
N HIS A 56 -18.80 -3.32 3.52
CA HIS A 56 -17.49 -2.81 3.15
C HIS A 56 -16.45 -3.94 3.11
N ILE A 57 -15.48 -3.81 2.20
CA ILE A 57 -14.28 -4.64 2.14
C ILE A 57 -13.11 -3.78 2.58
N HIS A 58 -12.46 -4.20 3.66
CA HIS A 58 -11.27 -3.59 4.20
C HIS A 58 -10.05 -4.37 3.73
N TYR A 59 -9.01 -3.66 3.32
CA TYR A 59 -7.74 -4.21 2.88
C TYR A 59 -6.70 -3.99 3.97
N SER A 60 -5.77 -4.93 4.11
CA SER A 60 -4.62 -4.84 5.02
C SER A 60 -3.41 -5.51 4.39
N LEU A 61 -2.19 -5.21 4.85
CA LEU A 61 -1.01 -5.99 4.44
C LEU A 61 -1.11 -7.40 4.98
N ALA A 62 -0.71 -8.39 4.16
CA ALA A 62 -0.86 -9.80 4.48
C ALA A 62 -0.16 -10.22 5.79
N ASP A 63 1.02 -9.67 6.07
CA ASP A 63 1.74 -9.96 7.31
C ASP A 63 2.65 -8.81 7.80
N GLY A 64 3.16 -8.95 9.03
CA GLY A 64 4.04 -7.98 9.68
C GLY A 64 5.47 -7.94 9.13
N HIS A 65 5.94 -8.97 8.43
CA HIS A 65 7.23 -8.94 7.72
C HIS A 65 7.14 -8.08 6.47
N LEU A 66 6.08 -8.25 5.68
CA LEU A 66 5.80 -7.41 4.50
C LEU A 66 5.64 -5.94 4.87
N ARG A 67 4.96 -5.64 5.99
CA ARG A 67 4.89 -4.27 6.51
C ARG A 67 6.27 -3.66 6.73
N ARG A 68 7.18 -4.38 7.38
CA ARG A 68 8.55 -3.92 7.63
C ARG A 68 9.30 -3.68 6.31
N LEU A 69 9.23 -4.62 5.38
CA LEU A 69 9.86 -4.48 4.06
C LEU A 69 9.35 -3.25 3.27
N VAL A 70 8.03 -3.02 3.26
CA VAL A 70 7.44 -1.86 2.56
C VAL A 70 7.91 -0.55 3.20
N VAL A 71 7.90 -0.47 4.53
CA VAL A 71 8.36 0.73 5.26
C VAL A 71 9.85 0.97 5.00
N GLU A 72 10.69 -0.05 5.16
CA GLU A 72 12.14 0.07 4.92
C GLU A 72 12.45 0.48 3.46
N ALA A 73 11.81 -0.15 2.48
CA ALA A 73 12.04 0.15 1.07
C ALA A 73 11.63 1.59 0.71
N LEU A 74 10.52 2.08 1.26
CA LEU A 74 10.05 3.44 1.02
C LEU A 74 10.88 4.47 1.78
N SER A 75 11.26 4.20 3.03
CA SER A 75 12.19 5.05 3.78
C SER A 75 13.55 5.14 3.08
N HIS A 76 14.08 4.05 2.53
CA HIS A 76 15.33 4.08 1.78
C HIS A 76 15.20 4.86 0.46
N ALA A 77 14.06 4.76 -0.23
CA ALA A 77 13.78 5.56 -1.42
C ALA A 77 13.68 7.05 -1.09
N ASP A 78 13.01 7.40 0.01
CA ASP A 78 12.89 8.78 0.50
C ASP A 78 14.26 9.37 0.84
N HIS A 79 15.13 8.65 1.55
CA HIS A 79 16.51 9.12 1.81
C HIS A 79 17.29 9.42 0.52
N ARG A 80 17.09 8.62 -0.54
CA ARG A 80 17.76 8.83 -1.83
C ARG A 80 17.19 10.00 -2.63
N VAL A 81 15.93 10.35 -2.43
CA VAL A 81 15.25 11.47 -3.12
C VAL A 81 15.42 12.78 -2.34
N SER A 82 15.40 12.71 -1.00
CA SER A 82 15.52 13.83 -0.07
C SER A 82 16.97 14.27 0.19
N GLY A 83 17.96 13.44 -0.21
CA GLY A 83 19.38 13.80 -0.15
C GLY A 83 19.99 13.83 1.26
N GLN A 84 19.30 13.27 2.27
CA GLN A 84 19.85 13.13 3.61
C GLN A 84 20.69 11.86 3.71
N ALA A 85 21.99 12.05 3.95
CA ALA A 85 22.96 10.99 4.16
C ALA A 85 22.52 10.06 5.31
N PRO A 86 22.84 8.75 5.24
CA PRO A 86 22.58 7.84 6.34
C PRO A 86 23.33 8.32 7.59
N HIS A 87 22.64 8.43 8.71
CA HIS A 87 23.29 8.46 10.01
C HIS A 87 23.45 7.00 10.45
N ASP A 88 24.72 6.57 10.55
CA ASP A 88 25.19 5.28 11.05
C ASP A 88 24.59 4.92 12.43
#